data_AF-A0A9E2BWY9-F1
#
_entry.id   AF-A0A9E2BWY9-F1
#
_cell.length_a   1.000
_cell.length_b   1.000
_cell.length_c   1.000
_cell.angle_alpha   90.00
_cell.angle_beta   90.00
_cell.angle_gamma   90.00
#
_symmetry.space_group_name_H-M   'P 1'
#
loop_
_entity.id
_entity.type
_entity.pdbx_description
1 polymer ?
#
loop_
_entity_poly.entity_id
_entity_poly.type
_entity_poly.pdbx_seq_one_letter_code
_entity_poly.pdbx_strand_id
1 'polypeptide(L)' 'MYVADLRENIIHDLTRPMYECHIEKIPQDQQKKIYTLDTAKRMMDSEHIPRYQGCQYCMPDYYFFDMNKIL' A
#
# COMPACT_ATOMS: atom_id res chain seq x y z
N MET A 1 10.19 1.14 -7.24
CA MET A 1 10.10 2.08 -6.09
C MET A 1 8.69 2.03 -5.59
N TYR A 2 8.48 2.15 -4.28
CA TYR A 2 7.16 2.06 -3.65
C TYR A 2 6.91 3.29 -2.78
N VAL A 3 5.65 3.57 -2.48
CA VAL A 3 5.23 4.62 -1.56
C VAL A 3 4.20 4.04 -0.60
N ALA A 4 4.39 4.28 0.69
CA ALA A 4 3.37 4.06 1.69
C ALA A 4 2.54 5.34 1.89
N ASP A 5 1.23 5.24 1.71
CA ASP A 5 0.21 6.14 2.25
C ASP A 5 0.13 5.90 3.76
N LEU A 6 0.59 6.88 4.54
CA LEU A 6 0.58 6.81 6.00
C LEU A 6 -0.80 7.03 6.60
N ARG A 7 -1.74 7.64 5.87
CA ARG A 7 -3.11 7.90 6.33
C ARG A 7 -3.92 6.62 6.34
N GLU A 8 -3.87 5.90 5.22
CA GLU A 8 -4.67 4.67 5.02
C GLU A 8 -3.88 3.39 5.32
N ASN A 9 -2.58 3.49 5.58
CA ASN A 9 -1.64 2.38 5.66
C ASN A 9 -1.67 1.50 4.40
N ILE A 10 -1.58 2.13 3.22
CA ILE A 10 -1.59 1.44 1.92
C ILE A 10 -0.22 1.58 1.26
N ILE A 11 0.32 0.51 0.70
CA ILE A 11 1.55 0.55 -0.12
C ILE A 11 1.19 0.50 -1.60
N HIS A 12 1.82 1.38 -2.37
CA HIS A 12 1.67 1.52 -3.80
C HIS A 12 2.97 1.19 -4.54
N ASP A 13 2.88 0.50 -5.67
CA ASP A 13 4.00 0.23 -6.57
C ASP A 13 4.09 1.30 -7.67
N LEU A 14 5.17 2.10 -7.64
CA LEU A 14 5.43 3.14 -8.64
C LEU A 14 6.03 2.58 -9.94
N THR A 15 6.42 1.31 -9.98
CA THR A 15 6.90 0.68 -11.22
C THR A 15 5.76 0.28 -12.14
N ARG A 16 4.54 0.16 -11.60
CA ARG A 16 3.33 -0.23 -12.33
C ARG A 16 2.09 0.55 -11.82
N PRO A 17 2.09 1.89 -11.90
CA PRO A 17 0.94 2.67 -11.47
C PRO A 17 -0.24 2.42 -12.44
N MET A 18 -1.31 1.86 -11.90
CA MET A 18 -2.59 1.76 -12.60
C MET A 18 -3.35 3.09 -12.48
N TYR A 19 -4.16 3.43 -13.47
CA TYR A 19 -4.90 4.70 -13.50
C TYR A 19 -5.81 4.88 -12.27
N GLU A 20 -6.35 3.78 -11.76
CA GLU A 20 -7.27 3.70 -10.63
C GLU A 20 -6.57 3.82 -9.26
N CYS A 21 -5.23 3.72 -9.23
CA CYS A 21 -4.41 3.74 -8.01
C CYS A 21 -4.46 5.08 -7.26
N HIS A 22 -4.78 6.19 -7.96
CA HIS A 22 -4.93 7.54 -7.43
C HIS A 22 -3.84 8.02 -6.44
N ILE A 23 -2.62 7.53 -6.63
CA ILE A 23 -1.48 7.78 -5.75
C ILE A 23 -1.11 9.28 -5.68
N GLU A 24 -1.41 10.02 -6.74
CA GLU A 24 -1.24 11.48 -6.83
C GLU A 24 -2.11 12.25 -5.83
N LYS A 25 -3.15 11.63 -5.27
CA LYS A 25 -4.04 12.25 -4.28
C LYS A 25 -3.49 12.18 -2.85
N ILE A 26 -2.38 11.45 -2.63
CA ILE A 26 -1.76 11.33 -1.31
C ILE A 26 -0.93 12.60 -1.04
N PRO A 27 -1.20 13.37 0.03
CA PRO A 27 -0.38 14.52 0.40
C PRO A 27 1.10 14.13 0.62
N GLN A 28 2.05 14.97 0.21
CA GLN A 28 3.48 14.64 0.27
C GLN A 28 3.98 14.37 1.70
N ASP A 29 3.41 15.03 2.70
CA ASP A 29 3.70 14.84 4.12
C ASP A 29 3.17 13.49 4.66
N GLN A 30 2.23 12.87 3.95
CA GLN A 30 1.66 11.56 4.26
C GLN A 30 2.25 10.44 3.39
N GLN A 31 3.31 10.73 2.61
CA GLN A 31 4.01 9.75 1.80
C GLN A 31 5.32 9.31 2.44
N LYS A 32 5.54 7.99 2.53
CA LYS A 32 6.85 7.42 2.86
C LYS A 32 7.41 6.63 1.69
N LYS A 33 8.54 7.08 1.13
CA LYS A 33 9.24 6.37 0.05
C LYS A 33 9.88 5.07 0.54
N ILE A 34 9.74 4.02 -0.25
CA ILE A 34 10.32 2.69 0.00
C ILE A 34 11.09 2.28 -1.25
N TYR A 35 12.38 2.01 -1.10
CA TYR A 35 13.29 1.84 -2.25
C TYR A 35 13.37 0.40 -2.77
N THR A 36 13.00 -0.59 -1.95
CA THR A 36 13.13 -2.01 -2.28
C THR A 36 11.81 -2.75 -2.12
N LEU A 37 11.54 -3.72 -3.00
CA LEU A 37 10.39 -4.62 -2.88
C LEU A 37 10.40 -5.39 -1.55
N ASP A 38 11.56 -5.86 -1.11
CA ASP A 38 11.69 -6.63 0.14
C ASP A 38 11.19 -5.84 1.37
N THR A 39 11.55 -4.56 1.49
CA THR A 39 11.05 -3.69 2.56
C THR A 39 9.53 -3.50 2.46
N ALA A 40 8.99 -3.31 1.24
CA ALA A 40 7.55 -3.20 1.03
C ALA A 40 6.81 -4.48 1.47
N LYS A 41 7.33 -5.65 1.09
CA LYS A 41 6.78 -6.95 1.48
C LYS A 41 6.78 -7.13 2.99
N ARG A 42 7.88 -6.85 3.69
CA ARG A 42 7.95 -6.92 5.17
C ARG A 42 6.97 -5.99 5.90
N MET A 43 6.52 -4.91 5.24
CA MET A 43 5.51 -4.02 5.81
C MET A 43 4.08 -4.55 5.64
N MET A 44 3.84 -5.36 4.61
CA MET A 44 2.54 -5.98 4.29
C MET A 44 2.42 -7.41 4.82
N ASP A 45 3.53 -8.12 4.99
CA ASP A 45 3.60 -9.47 5.53
C ASP A 45 3.99 -9.36 7.01
N SER A 46 3.05 -9.63 7.91
CA SER A 46 3.34 -9.79 9.34
C SER A 46 2.57 -10.99 9.88
N GLU A 47 3.26 -11.85 10.64
CA GLU A 47 2.72 -13.09 11.20
C GLU A 47 1.59 -12.86 12.23
N HIS A 48 1.33 -11.62 12.63
CA HIS A 48 0.33 -11.30 13.66
C HIS A 48 -0.78 -10.39 13.11
N ILE A 49 -0.43 -9.20 12.60
CA ILE A 49 -1.36 -8.26 11.94
C ILE A 49 -0.55 -7.41 10.95
N PRO A 50 -0.82 -7.44 9.65
CA PRO A 50 -0.13 -6.59 8.69
C PRO A 50 -0.40 -5.12 9.01
N ARG A 51 0.67 -4.32 9.14
CA ARG A 51 0.53 -2.88 9.44
C ARG A 51 0.08 -2.09 8.22
N TYR A 52 0.42 -2.57 7.04
CA TYR A 52 0.07 -1.99 5.76
C TYR A 52 -0.59 -3.04 4.88
N GLN A 53 -1.45 -2.60 3.98
CA GLN A 53 -2.00 -3.44 2.92
C GLN A 53 -1.48 -2.98 1.55
N GLY A 54 -1.44 -3.87 0.57
CA GLY A 54 -1.19 -3.49 -0.82
C GLY A 54 -2.36 -2.68 -1.38
N CYS A 55 -2.07 -1.71 -2.24
CA CYS A 55 -3.11 -1.05 -3.02
C CYS A 55 -3.81 -2.08 -3.91
N GLN A 56 -5.15 -2.13 -3.88
CA GLN A 56 -5.96 -3.07 -4.67
C GLN A 56 -5.69 -3.05 -6.18
N TYR A 57 -5.13 -1.95 -6.71
CA TYR A 57 -4.89 -1.78 -8.14
C TYR A 57 -3.45 -2.11 -8.55
N CYS A 58 -2.46 -1.50 -7.90
CA CYS A 58 -1.05 -1.69 -8.29
C CYS A 58 -0.32 -2.78 -7.48
N MET A 59 -0.90 -3.25 -6.37
CA MET A 59 -0.38 -4.33 -5.54
C MET A 59 -1.49 -5.30 -5.07
N PRO A 60 -2.31 -5.86 -5.98
CA PRO A 60 -3.47 -6.68 -5.63
C PRO A 60 -3.11 -7.95 -4.84
N ASP A 61 -1.94 -8.53 -5.08
CA ASP A 61 -1.47 -9.75 -4.38
C ASP A 61 -1.32 -9.55 -2.87
N TYR A 62 -1.21 -8.30 -2.41
CA TYR A 62 -1.06 -7.91 -1.01
C TYR A 62 -2.27 -7.13 -0.48
N TYR A 63 -3.33 -7.02 -1.27
CA TYR A 63 -4.56 -6.35 -0.86
C TYR A 63 -5.43 -7.30 -0.05
N PHE A 64 -5.80 -6.87 1.15
CA PHE A 64 -6.75 -7.59 2.01
C PHE A 64 -8.02 -6.75 2.13
N PHE A 65 -9.15 -7.37 1.82
CA PHE A 65 -10.45 -6.74 1.98
C PHE A 65 -10.94 -6.94 3.42
N ASP A 66 -11.00 -5.87 4.20
CA ASP A 66 -11.57 -5.91 5.55
C ASP A 66 -13.10 -5.93 5.48
N MET A 67 -13.68 -7.13 5.67
CA MET A 67 -15.12 -7.35 5.66
C MET A 67 -15.87 -6.55 6.75
N ASN A 68 -15.17 -6.09 7.81
CA ASN A 68 -15.78 -5.25 8.85
C ASN A 68 -16.06 -3.82 8.39
N LYS A 69 -15.50 -3.37 7.26
CA LYS A 69 -15.78 -2.05 6.69
C LYS A 69 -17.08 -1.98 5.88
N ILE A 70 -17.75 -3.13 5.65
CA ILE A 70 -19.04 -3.21 4.96
C ILE A 70 -20.22 -3.15 5.94
N LEU A 71 -20.01 -3.53 7.20
CA LEU A 71 -21.04 -3.59 8.25
C LEU A 71 -21.26 -2.23 8.92
#